data_AF-A0A0C2GCB3-F1
#
_entry.id   AF-A0A0C2GCB3-F1
#
_cell.length_a   1.000
_cell.length_b   1.000
_cell.length_c   1.000
_cell.angle_alpha   90.00
_cell.angle_beta   90.00
_cell.angle_gamma   90.00
#
_symmetry.space_group_name_H-M   'P 1'
#
loop_
_entity.id
_entity.type
_entity.pdbx_description
1 polymer ?
#
loop_
_entity_poly.entity_id
_entity_poly.type
_entity_poly.pdbx_seq_one_letter_code
_entity_poly.pdbx_strand_id
1 'polypeptide(L)'
;MPFGILKNVDKKSPKYASFRPILSDSLWKLREIAADMLEQTMRQCRRDISVMLNKDDLFVKIDDLERCDATKDVLNACLMHVQNVSHLLKEVLAEMVYSQTMANIVSFLLDSICDVILRLEDIRSVDADISAKMIETLLSQLGPIFIVNGRSSIHEVCSTSYFRTKEIIFCLKGSLQSIDDRWCSAKGPLAQWLQASEVRSLIKALFMNTEQRKQLLDSIF
;
A
#
# COMPACT_ATOMS: atom_id res chain seq x y z
N MET A 1 -19.24 27.78 2.68
CA MET A 1 -18.89 29.22 2.72
C MET A 1 -17.51 29.40 2.11
N PRO A 2 -17.31 30.30 1.13
CA PRO A 2 -16.01 30.48 0.49
C PRO A 2 -15.12 31.37 1.37
N PHE A 3 -13.88 30.94 1.63
CA PHE A 3 -12.86 31.67 2.38
C PHE A 3 -12.40 33.00 1.72
N GLY A 4 -13.08 33.45 0.65
CA GLY A 4 -12.76 34.69 -0.08
C GLY A 4 -12.91 35.97 0.74
N ILE A 5 -13.69 35.95 1.83
CA ILE A 5 -13.90 37.11 2.71
C ILE A 5 -12.60 37.55 3.42
N LEU A 6 -11.66 36.62 3.64
CA LEU A 6 -10.40 36.92 4.34
C LEU A 6 -9.31 37.54 3.46
N LYS A 7 -9.46 37.52 2.13
CA LYS A 7 -8.42 38.05 1.21
C LYS A 7 -8.38 39.58 1.14
N ASN A 8 -9.48 40.27 1.44
CA ASN A 8 -9.63 41.71 1.25
C ASN A 8 -9.75 42.52 2.55
N VAL A 9 -9.28 41.97 3.69
CA VAL A 9 -9.40 42.64 4.99
C VAL A 9 -8.32 43.71 5.15
N ASP A 10 -8.74 44.95 5.41
CA ASP A 10 -7.83 46.04 5.78
C ASP A 10 -7.18 45.74 7.14
N LYS A 11 -5.91 45.34 7.09
CA LYS A 11 -5.11 44.96 8.26
C LYS A 11 -4.79 46.13 9.18
N LYS A 12 -5.02 47.38 8.74
CA LYS A 12 -4.83 48.59 9.57
C LYS A 12 -6.13 49.03 10.26
N SER A 13 -7.25 48.39 9.96
CA SER A 13 -8.54 48.72 10.59
C SER A 13 -8.52 48.38 12.09
N PRO A 14 -9.04 49.25 12.97
CA PRO A 14 -9.19 48.95 14.39
C PRO A 14 -10.08 47.72 14.65
N LYS A 15 -11.00 47.39 13.74
CA LYS A 15 -11.81 46.16 13.79
C LYS A 15 -10.97 44.89 13.57
N TYR A 16 -9.94 44.97 12.73
CA TYR A 16 -9.02 43.84 12.51
C TYR A 16 -8.10 43.65 13.72
N ALA A 17 -7.63 44.74 14.32
CA ALA A 17 -6.79 44.71 15.52
C ALA A 17 -7.48 44.01 16.71
N SER A 18 -8.79 44.20 16.89
CA SER A 18 -9.57 43.53 17.94
C SER A 18 -9.90 42.06 17.63
N PHE A 19 -10.07 41.70 16.36
CA PHE A 19 -10.36 40.32 15.93
C PHE A 19 -9.12 39.42 15.82
N ARG A 20 -7.93 40.02 15.60
CA ARG A 20 -6.68 39.29 15.38
C ARG A 20 -6.30 38.32 16.53
N PRO A 21 -6.44 38.67 17.82
CA PRO A 21 -6.17 37.73 18.92
C PRO A 21 -7.12 36.53 18.87
N ILE A 22 -8.41 36.76 18.67
CA ILE A 22 -9.45 35.71 18.58
C ILE A 22 -9.13 34.74 17.42
N LEU A 23 -8.74 35.28 16.27
CA LEU A 23 -8.32 34.46 15.13
C LEU A 23 -7.06 33.66 15.46
N SER A 24 -6.08 34.28 16.10
CA SER A 24 -4.81 33.62 16.47
C SER A 24 -5.02 32.49 17.48
N ASP A 25 -5.90 32.70 18.45
CA ASP A 25 -6.28 31.67 19.44
C ASP A 25 -7.08 30.53 18.79
N SER A 26 -7.90 30.85 17.79
CA SER A 26 -8.70 29.88 17.04
C SER A 26 -7.85 29.01 16.10
N LEU A 27 -6.69 29.49 15.65
CA LEU A 27 -5.81 28.74 14.73
C LEU A 27 -5.37 27.40 15.30
N TRP A 28 -5.05 27.34 16.59
CA TRP A 28 -4.60 26.10 17.23
C TRP A 28 -5.71 25.06 17.30
N LYS A 29 -6.93 25.48 17.68
CA LYS A 29 -8.11 24.61 17.70
C LYS A 29 -8.48 24.11 16.31
N LEU A 30 -8.39 24.97 15.29
CA LEU A 30 -8.63 24.56 13.90
C LEU A 30 -7.59 23.55 13.41
N ARG A 31 -6.31 23.71 13.80
CA ARG A 31 -5.25 22.74 13.48
C ARG A 31 -5.47 21.41 14.17
N GLU A 32 -5.86 21.42 15.43
CA GLU A 32 -6.20 20.21 16.20
C GLU A 32 -7.35 19.44 15.54
N ILE A 33 -8.47 20.13 15.27
CA ILE A 33 -9.63 19.53 14.58
C ILE A 33 -9.23 18.99 13.19
N ALA A 34 -8.42 19.74 12.43
CA ALA A 34 -7.97 19.29 11.11
C ALA A 34 -7.06 18.06 11.19
N ALA A 35 -6.20 17.97 12.20
CA ALA A 35 -5.35 16.80 12.43
C ALA A 35 -6.20 15.56 12.80
N ASP A 36 -7.18 15.73 13.68
CA ASP A 36 -8.12 14.66 14.07
C ASP A 36 -8.92 14.17 12.86
N MET A 37 -9.44 15.09 12.04
CA MET A 37 -10.15 14.74 10.81
C MET A 37 -9.27 13.98 9.82
N LEU A 38 -8.02 14.43 9.63
CA LEU A 38 -7.07 13.75 8.76
C LEU A 38 -6.76 12.33 9.25
N GLU A 39 -6.53 12.17 10.56
CA GLU A 39 -6.31 10.85 11.16
C GLU A 39 -7.53 9.95 10.98
N GLN A 40 -8.74 10.49 11.18
CA GLN A 40 -9.97 9.75 10.96
C GLN A 40 -10.13 9.31 9.50
N THR A 41 -9.80 10.17 8.53
CA THR A 41 -9.78 9.83 7.11
C THR A 41 -8.80 8.70 6.82
N MET A 42 -7.57 8.76 7.35
CA MET A 42 -6.59 7.68 7.20
C MET A 42 -7.09 6.36 7.79
N ARG A 43 -7.64 6.40 9.01
CA ARG A 43 -8.17 5.21 9.70
C ARG A 43 -9.36 4.62 8.93
N GLN A 44 -10.26 5.45 8.42
CA GLN A 44 -11.40 4.99 7.63
C GLN A 44 -10.93 4.34 6.32
N CYS A 45 -9.99 4.98 5.61
CA CYS A 45 -9.45 4.45 4.37
C CYS A 45 -8.83 3.06 4.56
N ARG A 46 -8.03 2.87 5.61
CA ARG A 46 -7.45 1.56 5.95
C ARG A 46 -8.53 0.53 6.30
N ARG A 47 -9.57 0.91 7.05
CA ARG A 47 -10.70 0.01 7.34
C ARG A 47 -11.42 -0.42 6.07
N ASP A 48 -11.68 0.50 5.16
CA ASP A 48 -12.38 0.21 3.90
C ASP A 48 -11.53 -0.75 3.05
N ILE A 49 -10.21 -0.52 2.96
CA ILE A 49 -9.25 -1.44 2.32
C ILE A 49 -9.34 -2.84 2.95
N SER A 50 -9.28 -2.94 4.27
CA SER A 50 -9.39 -4.24 4.97
C SER A 50 -10.70 -4.94 4.64
N VAL A 51 -11.82 -4.23 4.63
CA VAL A 51 -13.14 -4.80 4.30
C VAL A 51 -13.19 -5.29 2.85
N MET A 52 -12.65 -4.52 1.90
CA MET A 52 -12.60 -4.91 0.49
C MET A 52 -11.75 -6.17 0.28
N LEU A 53 -10.62 -6.28 0.99
CA LEU A 53 -9.68 -7.41 0.92
C LEU A 53 -10.07 -8.59 1.82
N ASN A 54 -11.17 -8.50 2.58
CA ASN A 54 -11.59 -9.54 3.54
C ASN A 54 -12.25 -10.73 2.83
N LYS A 55 -11.50 -11.36 1.92
CA LYS A 55 -11.86 -12.59 1.22
C LYS A 55 -10.63 -13.49 1.21
N ASP A 56 -10.69 -14.57 1.98
CA ASP A 56 -9.57 -15.52 2.09
C ASP A 56 -9.27 -16.23 0.76
N ASP A 57 -10.24 -16.27 -0.16
CA ASP A 57 -10.12 -16.89 -1.47
C ASP A 57 -9.86 -15.90 -2.61
N LEU A 58 -9.44 -14.66 -2.31
CA LEU A 58 -9.28 -13.57 -3.28
C LEU A 58 -8.38 -13.94 -4.47
N PHE A 59 -7.29 -14.68 -4.25
CA PHE A 59 -6.37 -15.11 -5.32
C PHE A 59 -6.46 -16.61 -5.62
N VAL A 60 -7.53 -17.28 -5.17
CA VAL A 60 -7.72 -18.72 -5.36
C VAL A 60 -8.53 -18.96 -6.63
N LYS A 61 -8.03 -19.83 -7.51
CA LYS A 61 -8.72 -20.21 -8.75
C LYS A 61 -9.04 -19.04 -9.68
N ILE A 62 -8.07 -18.16 -9.89
CA ILE A 62 -8.21 -16.93 -10.70
C ILE A 62 -7.82 -17.15 -12.18
N ASP A 63 -7.50 -18.38 -12.57
CA ASP A 63 -7.49 -18.82 -13.97
C ASP A 63 -8.90 -18.86 -14.58
N ASP A 64 -9.93 -19.05 -13.76
CA ASP A 64 -11.32 -18.88 -14.13
C ASP A 64 -11.64 -17.40 -14.39
N LEU A 65 -12.34 -17.11 -15.50
CA LEU A 65 -12.60 -15.75 -15.95
C LEU A 65 -13.42 -14.94 -14.93
N GLU A 66 -14.45 -15.55 -14.34
CA GLU A 66 -15.34 -14.88 -13.39
C GLU A 66 -14.58 -14.54 -12.10
N ARG A 67 -13.78 -15.48 -11.58
CA ARG A 67 -12.92 -15.23 -10.42
C ARG A 67 -11.82 -14.21 -10.72
N CYS A 68 -11.22 -14.28 -11.90
CA CYS A 68 -10.22 -13.32 -12.36
C CYS A 68 -10.78 -11.90 -12.35
N ASP A 69 -11.97 -11.70 -12.91
CA ASP A 69 -12.61 -10.38 -12.99
C ASP A 69 -13.07 -9.91 -11.60
N ALA A 70 -13.64 -10.79 -10.77
CA ALA A 70 -13.99 -10.45 -9.39
C ALA A 70 -12.77 -9.99 -8.56
N THR A 71 -11.61 -10.61 -8.78
CA THR A 71 -10.36 -10.23 -8.12
C THR A 71 -9.87 -8.86 -8.60
N LYS A 72 -9.88 -8.63 -9.91
CA LYS A 72 -9.54 -7.32 -10.49
C LYS A 72 -10.46 -6.23 -9.96
N ASP A 73 -11.76 -6.49 -9.85
CA ASP A 73 -12.74 -5.53 -9.34
C ASP A 73 -12.45 -5.13 -7.89
N VAL A 74 -12.07 -6.09 -7.04
CA VAL A 74 -11.64 -5.81 -5.66
C VAL A 74 -10.37 -4.94 -5.63
N LEU A 75 -9.35 -5.29 -6.43
CA LEU A 75 -8.11 -4.51 -6.49
C LEU A 75 -8.33 -3.11 -7.06
N ASN A 76 -9.16 -2.99 -8.09
CA ASN A 76 -9.56 -1.70 -8.68
C ASN A 76 -10.37 -0.86 -7.69
N ALA A 77 -11.26 -1.47 -6.90
CA ALA A 77 -11.99 -0.76 -5.85
C ALA A 77 -11.03 -0.20 -4.79
N CYS A 78 -10.03 -0.99 -4.37
CA CYS A 78 -8.98 -0.52 -3.45
C CYS A 78 -8.19 0.65 -4.06
N LEU A 79 -7.76 0.52 -5.32
CA LEU A 79 -7.03 1.56 -6.04
C LEU A 79 -7.84 2.86 -6.14
N MET A 80 -9.07 2.77 -6.62
CA MET A 80 -9.97 3.92 -6.78
C MET A 80 -10.21 4.61 -5.45
N HIS A 81 -10.40 3.84 -4.37
CA HIS A 81 -10.57 4.38 -3.04
C HIS A 81 -9.32 5.18 -2.58
N VAL A 82 -8.11 4.63 -2.75
CA VAL A 82 -6.86 5.32 -2.43
C VAL A 82 -6.66 6.57 -3.31
N GLN A 83 -6.96 6.49 -4.60
CA GLN A 83 -6.85 7.62 -5.54
C GLN A 83 -7.83 8.75 -5.21
N ASN A 84 -9.05 8.42 -4.78
CA ASN A 84 -10.02 9.41 -4.33
C ASN A 84 -9.54 10.16 -3.09
N VAL A 85 -8.99 9.44 -2.10
CA VAL A 85 -8.39 10.06 -0.91
C VAL A 85 -7.18 10.92 -1.30
N SER A 86 -6.31 10.41 -2.18
CA SER A 86 -5.17 11.18 -2.72
C SER A 86 -5.64 12.49 -3.35
N HIS A 87 -6.66 12.46 -4.21
CA HIS A 87 -7.16 13.65 -4.87
C HIS A 87 -7.67 14.70 -3.87
N LEU A 88 -8.44 14.28 -2.87
CA LEU A 88 -8.96 15.16 -1.82
C LEU A 88 -7.84 15.81 -0.98
N LEU A 89 -6.79 15.05 -0.67
CA LEU A 89 -5.70 15.53 0.20
C LEU A 89 -4.66 16.38 -0.52
N LYS A 90 -4.45 16.14 -1.82
CA LYS A 90 -3.39 16.79 -2.61
C LYS A 90 -3.57 18.31 -2.72
N GLU A 91 -4.81 18.80 -2.73
CA GLU A 91 -5.10 20.23 -2.84
C GLU A 91 -4.99 20.97 -1.50
N VAL A 92 -5.06 20.25 -0.38
CA VAL A 92 -5.21 20.84 0.96
C VAL A 92 -3.94 20.74 1.78
N LEU A 93 -3.16 19.66 1.59
CA LEU A 93 -1.97 19.39 2.38
C LEU A 93 -0.70 19.91 1.71
N ALA A 94 0.26 20.33 2.53
CA ALA A 94 1.62 20.57 2.07
C ALA A 94 2.24 19.27 1.56
N GLU A 95 3.10 19.35 0.54
CA GLU A 95 3.67 18.20 -0.18
C GLU A 95 4.24 17.10 0.73
N MET A 96 5.03 17.49 1.74
CA MET A 96 5.62 16.54 2.68
C MET A 96 4.56 15.81 3.52
N VAL A 97 3.55 16.53 3.99
CA VAL A 97 2.46 15.96 4.81
C VAL A 97 1.57 15.06 3.96
N TYR A 98 1.23 15.51 2.75
CA TYR A 98 0.52 14.70 1.75
C TYR A 98 1.26 13.39 1.46
N SER A 99 2.56 13.48 1.14
CA SER A 99 3.38 12.34 0.79
C SER A 99 3.43 11.30 1.92
N GLN A 100 3.68 11.75 3.16
CA GLN A 100 3.71 10.86 4.32
C GLN A 100 2.33 10.24 4.63
N THR A 101 1.25 11.01 4.46
CA THR A 101 -0.12 10.54 4.66
C THR A 101 -0.47 9.44 3.65
N MET A 102 -0.21 9.71 2.36
CA MET A 102 -0.48 8.74 1.31
C MET A 102 0.42 7.52 1.42
N ALA A 103 1.67 7.68 1.84
CA ALA A 103 2.58 6.57 2.07
C ALA A 103 2.07 5.63 3.16
N ASN A 104 1.46 6.15 4.22
CA ASN A 104 0.85 5.32 5.25
C ASN A 104 -0.29 4.45 4.70
N ILE A 105 -1.19 5.06 3.91
CA ILE A 105 -2.35 4.36 3.32
C ILE A 105 -1.90 3.33 2.28
N VAL A 106 -0.99 3.72 1.39
CA VAL A 106 -0.49 2.87 0.30
C VAL A 106 0.34 1.72 0.84
N SER A 107 1.22 1.97 1.82
CA SER A 107 1.97 0.91 2.50
C SER A 107 1.02 -0.10 3.13
N PHE A 108 -0.03 0.37 3.81
CA PHE A 108 -1.05 -0.52 4.37
C PHE A 108 -1.75 -1.39 3.32
N LEU A 109 -2.13 -0.82 2.16
CA LEU A 109 -2.71 -1.59 1.05
C LEU A 109 -1.76 -2.67 0.55
N LEU A 110 -0.49 -2.30 0.30
CA LEU A 110 0.53 -3.22 -0.19
C LEU A 110 0.81 -4.36 0.80
N ASP A 111 0.96 -4.04 2.09
CA ASP A 111 1.15 -5.05 3.13
C ASP A 111 -0.07 -5.95 3.28
N SER A 112 -1.29 -5.39 3.22
CA SER A 112 -2.52 -6.17 3.28
C SER A 112 -2.63 -7.18 2.14
N ILE A 113 -2.21 -6.81 0.92
CA ILE A 113 -2.16 -7.72 -0.22
C ILE A 113 -1.10 -8.79 -0.04
N CYS A 114 0.10 -8.42 0.44
CA CYS A 114 1.14 -9.39 0.78
C CYS A 114 0.63 -10.42 1.80
N ASP A 115 -0.07 -9.95 2.83
CA ASP A 115 -0.63 -10.82 3.87
C ASP A 115 -1.71 -11.75 3.32
N VAL A 116 -2.54 -11.30 2.38
CA VAL A 116 -3.51 -12.18 1.70
C VAL A 116 -2.77 -13.30 0.98
N ILE A 117 -1.74 -12.99 0.19
CA ILE A 117 -0.94 -14.00 -0.54
C ILE A 117 -0.25 -14.97 0.44
N LEU A 118 0.33 -14.45 1.52
CA LEU A 118 1.05 -15.25 2.52
C LEU A 118 0.14 -16.21 3.31
N ARG A 119 -1.17 -15.94 3.37
CA ARG A 119 -2.17 -16.83 4.00
C ARG A 119 -2.64 -17.96 3.10
N LEU A 120 -2.36 -17.94 1.80
CA LEU A 120 -2.77 -19.00 0.88
C LEU A 120 -1.94 -20.26 1.13
N GLU A 121 -2.62 -21.40 1.26
CA GLU A 121 -1.97 -22.69 1.54
C GLU A 121 -1.48 -23.39 0.27
N ASP A 122 -2.17 -23.19 -0.86
CA ASP A 122 -1.85 -23.79 -2.17
C ASP A 122 -2.12 -22.76 -3.27
N ILE A 123 -1.09 -22.44 -4.05
CA ILE A 123 -1.14 -21.51 -5.16
C ILE A 123 -0.66 -22.25 -6.41
N ARG A 124 -1.60 -22.53 -7.31
CA ARG A 124 -1.27 -23.15 -8.60
C ARG A 124 -0.39 -22.21 -9.42
N SER A 125 0.53 -22.76 -10.21
CA SER A 125 1.45 -21.97 -11.04
C SER A 125 0.74 -20.92 -11.92
N VAL A 126 -0.43 -21.26 -12.48
CA VAL A 126 -1.20 -20.33 -13.30
C VAL A 126 -1.79 -19.19 -12.46
N ASP A 127 -2.31 -19.49 -11.26
CA ASP A 127 -2.82 -18.49 -10.33
C ASP A 127 -1.69 -17.57 -9.83
N ALA A 128 -0.49 -18.13 -9.60
CA ALA A 128 0.69 -17.37 -9.18
C ALA A 128 1.10 -16.32 -10.24
N ASP A 129 1.15 -16.72 -11.51
CA ASP A 129 1.47 -15.82 -12.63
C ASP A 129 0.43 -14.71 -12.81
N ILE A 130 -0.87 -15.06 -12.69
CA ILE A 130 -1.96 -14.08 -12.79
C ILE A 130 -1.91 -13.12 -11.60
N SER A 131 -1.75 -13.63 -10.38
CA SER A 131 -1.63 -12.83 -9.15
C SER A 131 -0.48 -11.83 -9.26
N ALA A 132 0.69 -12.30 -9.69
CA ALA A 132 1.87 -11.46 -9.86
C ALA A 132 1.61 -10.31 -10.84
N LYS A 133 0.95 -10.57 -11.98
CA LYS A 133 0.59 -9.53 -12.96
C LYS A 133 -0.41 -8.53 -12.40
N MET A 134 -1.42 -8.99 -11.67
CA MET A 134 -2.41 -8.11 -11.03
C MET A 134 -1.76 -7.18 -10.00
N ILE A 135 -0.92 -7.72 -9.12
CA ILE A 135 -0.21 -6.95 -8.08
C ILE A 135 0.79 -5.97 -8.73
N GLU A 136 1.50 -6.39 -9.77
CA GLU A 136 2.42 -5.52 -10.52
C GLU A 136 1.69 -4.37 -11.23
N THR A 137 0.50 -4.63 -11.76
CA THR A 137 -0.38 -3.61 -12.37
C THR A 137 -0.83 -2.60 -11.33
N LEU A 138 -1.34 -3.08 -10.19
CA LEU A 138 -1.76 -2.23 -9.07
C LEU A 138 -0.60 -1.35 -8.58
N LEU A 139 0.58 -1.93 -8.36
CA LEU A 139 1.78 -1.21 -7.91
C LEU A 139 2.16 -0.08 -8.88
N SER A 140 2.05 -0.36 -10.20
CA SER A 140 2.32 0.64 -11.24
C SER A 140 1.29 1.77 -11.24
N GLN A 141 0.02 1.46 -11.00
CA GLN A 141 -1.09 2.42 -10.93
C GLN A 141 -1.10 3.26 -9.65
N LEU A 142 -0.44 2.80 -8.58
CA LEU A 142 -0.21 3.58 -7.37
C LEU A 142 0.93 4.60 -7.53
N GLY A 143 1.88 4.36 -8.44
CA GLY A 143 3.02 5.23 -8.70
C GLY A 143 2.68 6.72 -8.94
N PRO A 144 1.65 7.05 -9.75
CA PRO A 144 1.22 8.42 -10.02
C PRO A 144 0.84 9.26 -8.78
N ILE A 145 0.46 8.63 -7.67
CA ILE A 145 0.11 9.31 -6.40
C ILE A 145 1.32 10.08 -5.84
N PHE A 146 2.53 9.58 -6.10
CA PHE A 146 3.80 10.08 -5.59
C PHE A 146 4.68 10.71 -6.68
N ILE A 147 4.08 11.25 -7.76
CA ILE A 147 4.86 11.98 -8.76
C ILE A 147 5.34 13.31 -8.18
N VAL A 148 6.66 13.43 -8.07
CA VAL A 148 7.37 14.67 -7.76
C VAL A 148 8.31 14.94 -8.93
N ASN A 149 8.22 16.12 -9.55
CA ASN A 149 9.07 16.50 -10.69
C ASN A 149 9.08 15.48 -11.86
N GLY A 150 7.94 14.83 -12.11
CA GLY A 150 7.80 13.86 -13.22
C GLY A 150 8.34 12.46 -12.93
N ARG A 151 8.80 12.16 -11.71
CA ARG A 151 9.22 10.81 -11.28
C ARG A 151 8.42 10.35 -10.07
N SER A 152 8.08 9.06 -10.03
CA SER A 152 7.40 8.49 -8.86
C SER A 152 8.40 8.15 -7.76
N SER A 153 8.20 8.72 -6.56
CA SER A 153 8.99 8.42 -5.36
C SER A 153 8.39 7.30 -4.50
N ILE A 154 7.42 6.52 -5.01
CA ILE A 154 6.75 5.47 -4.23
C ILE A 154 7.73 4.47 -3.58
N HIS A 155 8.81 4.12 -4.28
CA HIS A 155 9.84 3.21 -3.79
C HIS A 155 10.71 3.80 -2.65
N GLU A 156 10.77 5.13 -2.54
CA GLU A 156 11.49 5.81 -1.46
C GLU A 156 10.56 5.99 -0.25
N VAL A 157 9.36 6.55 -0.48
CA VAL A 157 8.44 6.92 0.60
C VAL A 157 7.72 5.69 1.18
N CYS A 158 7.44 4.66 0.38
CA CYS A 158 6.83 3.40 0.81
C CYS A 158 7.84 2.23 0.81
N SER A 159 9.13 2.53 1.01
CA SER A 159 10.24 1.58 0.76
C SER A 159 10.00 0.16 1.27
N THR A 160 9.65 -0.01 2.54
CA THR A 160 9.47 -1.33 3.15
C THR A 160 8.38 -2.15 2.46
N SER A 161 7.15 -1.65 2.40
CA SER A 161 6.03 -2.35 1.79
C SER A 161 6.19 -2.49 0.27
N TYR A 162 6.84 -1.51 -0.39
CA TYR A 162 7.14 -1.56 -1.82
C TYR A 162 8.08 -2.70 -2.16
N PHE A 163 9.25 -2.77 -1.52
CA PHE A 163 10.23 -3.81 -1.80
C PHE A 163 9.76 -5.18 -1.32
N ARG A 164 9.07 -5.25 -0.18
CA ARG A 164 8.37 -6.47 0.26
C ARG A 164 7.40 -6.98 -0.81
N THR A 165 6.57 -6.11 -1.37
CA THR A 165 5.66 -6.47 -2.48
C THR A 165 6.42 -6.96 -3.72
N LYS A 166 7.54 -6.31 -4.07
CA LYS A 166 8.39 -6.75 -5.19
C LYS A 166 9.00 -8.13 -4.95
N GLU A 167 9.38 -8.45 -3.72
CA GLU A 167 9.86 -9.78 -3.35
C GLU A 167 8.75 -10.84 -3.41
N ILE A 168 7.52 -10.53 -2.98
CA ILE A 168 6.36 -11.42 -3.17
C ILE A 168 6.12 -11.69 -4.66
N ILE A 169 6.09 -10.64 -5.49
CA ILE A 169 5.95 -10.77 -6.96
C ILE A 169 7.07 -11.65 -7.54
N PHE A 170 8.30 -11.50 -7.05
CA PHE A 170 9.41 -12.34 -7.48
C PHE A 170 9.18 -13.82 -7.13
N CYS A 171 8.76 -14.12 -5.90
CA CYS A 171 8.47 -15.50 -5.50
C CYS A 171 7.33 -16.11 -6.33
N LEU A 172 6.26 -15.37 -6.58
CA LEU A 172 5.12 -15.84 -7.39
C LEU A 172 5.53 -16.21 -8.83
N LYS A 173 6.52 -15.53 -9.40
CA LYS A 173 7.04 -15.77 -10.77
C LYS A 173 8.27 -16.68 -10.80
N GLY A 174 8.80 -17.01 -9.62
CA GLY A 174 10.11 -17.63 -9.46
C GLY A 174 10.07 -19.14 -9.50
N SER A 175 11.20 -19.74 -9.83
CA SER A 175 11.46 -21.15 -9.55
C SER A 175 12.01 -21.32 -8.14
N LEU A 176 11.95 -22.55 -7.62
CA LEU A 176 12.53 -22.91 -6.33
C LEU A 176 14.03 -22.50 -6.25
N GLN A 177 14.78 -22.72 -7.32
CA GLN A 177 16.20 -22.33 -7.40
C GLN A 177 16.37 -20.81 -7.36
N SER A 178 15.56 -20.05 -8.09
CA SER A 178 15.68 -18.59 -8.09
C SER A 178 15.34 -17.97 -6.72
N ILE A 179 14.43 -18.61 -5.96
CA ILE A 179 14.10 -18.22 -4.59
C ILE A 179 15.26 -18.53 -3.66
N ASP A 180 15.88 -19.70 -3.78
CA ASP A 180 17.10 -20.06 -3.03
C ASP A 180 18.25 -19.07 -3.30
N ASP A 181 18.53 -18.80 -4.58
CA ASP A 181 19.58 -17.87 -4.99
C ASP A 181 19.34 -16.46 -4.43
N ARG A 182 18.08 -15.99 -4.42
CA ARG A 182 17.72 -14.67 -3.90
C ARG A 182 17.60 -14.61 -2.37
N TRP A 183 17.36 -15.75 -1.72
CA TRP A 183 17.46 -15.90 -0.26
C TRP A 183 18.92 -15.89 0.21
N CYS A 184 19.79 -16.61 -0.52
CA CYS A 184 21.24 -16.68 -0.32
C CYS A 184 21.61 -16.91 1.17
N SER A 185 21.08 -17.97 1.78
CA SER A 185 21.33 -18.28 3.21
C SER A 185 21.09 -17.08 4.14
N ALA A 186 19.94 -16.44 4.00
CA ALA A 186 19.52 -15.24 4.74
C ALA A 186 20.36 -13.96 4.51
N LYS A 187 21.20 -13.93 3.47
CA LYS A 187 22.04 -12.76 3.14
C LYS A 187 21.61 -12.04 1.86
N GLY A 188 20.67 -12.63 1.12
CA GLY A 188 20.21 -12.10 -0.16
C GLY A 188 19.10 -11.06 -0.03
N PRO A 189 18.71 -10.43 -1.15
CA PRO A 189 17.66 -9.40 -1.18
C PRO A 189 16.33 -9.88 -0.61
N LEU A 190 16.01 -11.17 -0.74
CA LEU A 190 14.75 -11.73 -0.23
C LEU A 190 14.70 -11.64 1.31
N ALA A 191 15.82 -11.93 1.97
CA ALA A 191 15.94 -11.91 3.44
C ALA A 191 15.93 -10.50 4.04
N GLN A 192 16.15 -9.47 3.21
CA GLN A 192 16.05 -8.09 3.64
C GLN A 192 14.59 -7.66 3.88
N TRP A 193 13.62 -8.27 3.17
CA TRP A 193 12.24 -7.80 3.14
C TRP A 193 11.21 -8.84 3.61
N LEU A 194 11.58 -10.12 3.64
CA LEU A 194 10.75 -11.22 4.11
C LEU A 194 11.45 -11.99 5.24
N GLN A 195 10.65 -12.40 6.22
CA GLN A 195 11.10 -13.28 7.30
C GLN A 195 11.23 -14.72 6.80
N ALA A 196 12.11 -15.50 7.44
CA ALA A 196 12.30 -16.91 7.12
C ALA A 196 10.98 -17.71 7.14
N SER A 197 10.10 -17.44 8.11
CA SER A 197 8.78 -18.07 8.20
C SER A 197 7.90 -17.78 6.99
N GLU A 198 7.96 -16.56 6.46
CA GLU A 198 7.15 -16.12 5.31
C GLU A 198 7.66 -16.77 4.02
N VAL A 199 8.98 -16.81 3.83
CA VAL A 199 9.61 -17.49 2.69
C VAL A 199 9.27 -18.98 2.72
N ARG A 200 9.32 -19.62 3.90
CA ARG A 200 8.91 -21.02 4.08
C ARG A 200 7.44 -21.23 3.70
N SER A 201 6.54 -20.34 4.11
CA SER A 201 5.11 -20.42 3.76
C SER A 201 4.90 -20.29 2.25
N LEU A 202 5.56 -19.33 1.59
CA LEU A 202 5.49 -19.17 0.13
C LEU A 202 6.00 -20.39 -0.62
N ILE A 203 7.16 -20.92 -0.23
CA ILE A 203 7.71 -22.14 -0.83
C ILE A 203 6.73 -23.31 -0.64
N LYS A 204 6.07 -23.37 0.51
CA LYS A 204 5.10 -24.41 0.78
C LYS A 204 3.88 -24.32 -0.12
N ALA A 205 3.38 -23.11 -0.35
CA ALA A 205 2.19 -22.82 -1.14
C ALA A 205 2.42 -22.90 -2.65
N LEU A 206 3.61 -22.54 -3.14
CA LEU A 206 3.90 -22.44 -4.57
C LEU A 206 4.40 -23.74 -5.21
N PHE A 207 5.02 -24.63 -4.42
CA PHE A 207 5.72 -25.79 -4.96
C PHE A 207 5.20 -27.10 -4.35
N MET A 208 5.00 -28.08 -5.21
CA MET A 208 4.68 -29.45 -4.82
C MET A 208 5.76 -30.04 -3.89
N ASN A 209 5.37 -31.01 -3.07
CA ASN A 209 6.28 -31.65 -2.15
C ASN A 209 7.30 -32.53 -2.90
N THR A 210 8.54 -32.04 -2.98
CA THR A 210 9.68 -32.73 -3.59
C THR A 210 10.87 -32.75 -2.64
N GLU A 211 11.84 -33.62 -2.88
CA GLU A 211 13.05 -33.67 -2.05
C GLU A 211 13.85 -32.36 -2.13
N GLN A 212 13.91 -31.72 -3.31
CA GLN A 212 14.55 -30.42 -3.48
C GLN A 212 13.86 -29.33 -2.64
N ARG A 213 12.51 -29.30 -2.63
CA ARG A 213 11.74 -28.37 -1.78
C ARG A 213 12.03 -28.60 -0.30
N LYS A 214 12.08 -29.87 0.13
CA LYS A 214 12.38 -30.23 1.51
C LYS A 214 13.77 -29.75 1.92
N GLN A 215 14.79 -30.02 1.11
CA GLN A 215 16.16 -29.57 1.36
C GLN A 215 16.26 -28.04 1.46
N LEU A 216 15.61 -27.31 0.55
CA LEU A 216 15.58 -25.85 0.62
C LEU A 216 14.89 -25.36 1.92
N LEU A 217 13.73 -25.92 2.25
CA LEU A 217 13.04 -25.59 3.49
C LEU A 217 13.94 -25.86 4.70
N ASP A 218 14.65 -26.99 4.75
CA ASP A 218 15.54 -27.31 5.87
C ASP A 218 16.74 -26.33 5.98
N SER A 219 17.08 -25.59 4.92
CA SER A 219 18.13 -24.56 4.94
C SER A 219 17.65 -23.17 5.40
N ILE A 220 16.34 -22.93 5.41
CA ILE A 220 15.74 -21.64 5.77
C ILE A 220 15.29 -21.70 7.24
N PHE A 221 16.12 -21.14 8.13
CA PHE A 221 15.87 -21.06 9.58
C PHE A 221 15.36 -19.68 10.00
#